data_AF-A0A2S6H3Q0-F1
#
_entry.id   AF-A0A2S6H3Q0-F1
#
_cell.length_a   1.000
_cell.length_b   1.000
_cell.length_c   1.000
_cell.angle_alpha   90.00
_cell.angle_beta   90.00
_cell.angle_gamma   90.00
#
_symmetry.space_group_name_H-M   'P 1'
#
loop_
_entity.id
_entity.type
_entity.pdbx_description
1 polymer ?
#
loop_
_entity_poly.entity_id
_entity_poly.type
_entity_poly.pdbx_seq_one_letter_code
_entity_poly.pdbx_strand_id
1 'polypeptide(L)' 'MSDYWSPYEKFVPKELHTQSKAETYTVEGYNSLFRHFLARLRRKSKCYSKSQDMLKYSVMLLMLKWNGELDAILN' A
#
# COMPACT_ATOMS: atom_id res chain seq x y z
N MET A 1 -17.52 16.31 -2.67
CA MET A 1 -16.79 15.19 -3.32
C MET A 1 -15.32 15.39 -2.99
N SER A 2 -14.91 14.90 -1.82
CA SER A 2 -13.56 15.16 -1.29
C SER A 2 -12.65 14.01 -1.69
N ASP A 3 -11.98 14.16 -2.83
CA ASP A 3 -10.69 13.52 -2.95
C ASP A 3 -9.84 14.17 -1.85
N TYR A 4 -9.62 13.45 -0.75
CA TYR A 4 -8.79 13.92 0.34
C TYR A 4 -7.34 13.90 -0.16
N TRP A 5 -6.94 14.92 -0.93
CA TRP A 5 -5.57 15.11 -1.44
C TRP A 5 -4.61 15.58 -0.35
N SER A 6 -5.12 16.19 0.72
CA SER A 6 -4.33 16.71 1.85
C SER A 6 -3.29 15.74 2.44
N PRO A 7 -3.53 14.42 2.54
CA PRO A 7 -2.50 13.47 2.98
C PRO A 7 -1.34 13.36 1.99
N TYR A 8 -1.59 13.37 0.67
CA TYR A 8 -0.52 13.27 -0.33
C TYR A 8 0.42 14.47 -0.23
N GLU A 9 -0.11 15.67 0.02
CA GLU A 9 0.71 16.87 0.25
C GLU A 9 1.58 16.80 1.50
N LYS A 10 1.20 15.97 2.49
CA LYS A 10 1.98 15.79 3.73
C LYS A 10 3.09 14.74 3.58
N PHE A 11 2.91 13.75 2.71
CA PHE A 11 3.80 12.59 2.64
C PHE A 11 4.61 12.51 1.34
N VAL A 12 4.11 13.07 0.24
CA VAL A 12 4.73 13.02 -1.08
C VAL A 12 5.26 14.42 -1.42
N PRO A 13 6.53 14.55 -1.82
CA PRO A 13 7.08 15.81 -2.32
C PRO A 13 6.24 16.39 -3.46
N LYS A 14 6.09 17.73 -3.50
CA LYS A 14 5.25 18.42 -4.49
C LYS A 14 5.72 18.18 -5.92
N GLU A 15 7.01 17.97 -6.13
CA GLU A 15 7.58 17.74 -7.47
C GLU A 15 7.11 16.40 -8.07
N LEU A 16 6.66 15.46 -7.23
CA LEU A 16 6.15 14.16 -7.65
C LEU A 16 4.62 14.14 -7.82
N HIS A 17 3.93 15.22 -7.48
CA HIS A 17 2.48 15.29 -7.62
C HIS A 17 2.10 15.40 -9.10
N THR A 18 1.63 14.30 -9.67
CA THR A 18 1.11 14.28 -11.04
C THR A 18 -0.41 14.17 -11.01
N GLN A 19 -1.10 15.25 -11.38
CA GLN A 19 -2.56 15.23 -11.53
C GLN A 19 -2.92 14.68 -12.91
N SER A 20 -3.08 13.36 -13.01
CA SER A 20 -3.57 12.71 -14.22
C SER A 20 -4.41 11.48 -13.88
N LYS A 21 -5.16 10.99 -14.87
CA LYS A 21 -5.89 9.71 -14.78
C LYS A 21 -5.14 8.54 -15.40
N ALA A 22 -3.95 8.78 -15.96
CA ALA A 22 -3.20 7.77 -16.72
C ALA A 22 -2.87 6.55 -15.85
N GLU A 23 -2.48 6.79 -14.60
CA GLU A 23 -2.06 5.73 -13.66
C GLU A 23 -3.19 5.21 -12.77
N THR A 24 -4.43 5.73 -12.89
CA THR A 24 -5.52 5.36 -12.00
C THR A 24 -5.80 3.85 -12.06
N TYR A 25 -5.82 3.27 -13.27
CA TYR A 25 -6.03 1.85 -13.46
C TYR A 25 -4.95 1.01 -12.75
N THR A 26 -3.67 1.41 -12.89
CA THR A 26 -2.54 0.75 -12.24
C THR A 26 -2.66 0.80 -10.72
N VAL A 27 -2.95 1.98 -10.16
CA VAL A 27 -3.09 2.19 -8.71
C VAL A 27 -4.25 1.37 -8.13
N GLU A 28 -5.38 1.32 -8.82
CA GLU A 28 -6.53 0.50 -8.43
C GLU A 28 -6.21 -0.99 -8.49
N GLY A 29 -5.49 -1.44 -9.53
CA GLY A 29 -5.00 -2.81 -9.66
C GLY A 29 -4.12 -3.21 -8.48
N TYR A 30 -3.13 -2.39 -8.14
CA TYR A 30 -2.26 -2.62 -6.97
C TYR A 30 -3.06 -2.67 -5.67
N ASN A 31 -3.97 -1.71 -5.45
CA ASN A 31 -4.83 -1.70 -4.26
C ASN A 31 -5.70 -2.96 -4.15
N SER A 32 -6.16 -3.50 -5.28
CA SER A 32 -6.90 -4.76 -5.33
C SER A 32 -6.03 -5.94 -4.89
N LEU A 33 -4.80 -6.04 -5.41
CA LEU A 33 -3.84 -7.08 -5.01
C LEU A 33 -3.52 -7.03 -3.51
N PHE A 34 -3.28 -5.83 -2.98
CA PHE A 34 -3.08 -5.65 -1.55
C PHE A 34 -4.24 -6.17 -0.70
N ARG A 35 -5.49 -5.88 -1.08
CA ARG A 35 -6.67 -6.37 -0.36
C ARG A 35 -6.91 -7.86 -0.56
N HIS A 36 -6.45 -8.41 -1.68
CA HIS A 36 -6.50 -9.84 -1.99
C HIS A 36 -5.58 -10.64 -1.07
N PHE A 37 -4.29 -10.25 -0.99
CA PHE A 37 -3.30 -10.98 -0.20
C PHE A 37 -3.30 -10.61 1.28
N LEU A 38 -3.53 -9.33 1.63
CA LEU A 38 -3.53 -8.85 3.00
C LEU A 38 -4.97 -8.64 3.48
N ALA A 39 -5.57 -9.68 4.05
CA ALA A 39 -6.93 -9.61 4.62
C ALA A 39 -7.09 -8.47 5.65
N ARG A 40 -5.99 -8.07 6.29
CA ARG A 40 -5.92 -6.96 7.26
C ARG A 40 -6.12 -5.56 6.65
N LEU A 41 -6.00 -5.44 5.33
CA LEU A 41 -6.28 -4.22 4.56
C LEU A 41 -7.71 -4.19 4.01
N ARG A 42 -8.48 -5.28 4.18
CA ARG A 42 -9.83 -5.42 3.60
C ARG A 42 -10.96 -4.96 4.53
N ARG A 43 -10.95 -5.33 5.81
CA ARG A 43 -12.07 -5.05 6.74
C ARG A 43 -11.62 -4.43 8.06
N LYS A 44 -11.83 -3.11 8.20
CA LYS A 44 -11.47 -2.30 9.38
C LYS A 44 -12.06 -2.81 10.71
N SER A 45 -13.22 -3.46 10.70
CA SER A 45 -13.90 -3.91 11.93
C SER A 45 -13.54 -5.33 12.40
N LYS A 46 -12.99 -6.19 11.52
CA LYS A 46 -12.76 -7.60 11.84
C LYS A 46 -11.30 -8.02 11.73
N CYS A 47 -10.61 -7.52 10.70
CA CYS A 47 -9.24 -7.89 10.41
C CYS A 47 -8.48 -6.58 10.24
N TYR A 48 -8.04 -6.00 11.36
CA TYR A 48 -7.24 -4.78 11.37
C TYR A 48 -5.95 -5.02 12.15
N SER A 49 -4.90 -4.25 11.85
CA SER A 49 -3.68 -4.30 12.64
C SER A 49 -3.81 -3.44 13.88
N LYS A 50 -3.45 -3.99 15.04
CA LYS A 50 -3.27 -3.22 16.28
C LYS A 50 -1.87 -2.61 16.43
N SER A 51 -0.92 -3.08 15.63
CA SER A 51 0.46 -2.58 15.59
C SER A 51 0.75 -2.00 14.21
N GLN A 52 1.31 -0.78 14.18
CA GLN A 52 1.76 -0.16 12.94
C GLN A 52 2.95 -0.92 12.34
N ASP A 53 3.86 -1.41 13.19
CA ASP A 53 5.01 -2.22 12.75
C ASP A 53 4.56 -3.50 12.05
N MET A 54 3.58 -4.20 12.61
CA MET A 54 3.04 -5.41 11.96
C MET A 54 2.38 -5.11 10.62
N LEU A 55 1.79 -3.93 10.46
CA LEU A 55 1.27 -3.51 9.16
C LEU A 55 2.41 -3.27 8.17
N LYS A 56 3.45 -2.55 8.60
CA LYS A 56 4.66 -2.29 7.81
C LYS A 56 5.32 -3.60 7.38
N TYR A 57 5.58 -4.53 8.30
CA TYR A 57 6.20 -5.82 7.98
C TYR A 57 5.36 -6.66 7.03
N SER A 58 4.03 -6.66 7.18
CA SER A 58 3.15 -7.39 6.25
C SER A 58 3.24 -6.86 4.81
N VAL A 59 3.29 -5.53 4.67
CA VAL A 59 3.43 -4.86 3.36
C VAL A 59 4.82 -5.11 2.77
N MET A 60 5.88 -4.94 3.58
CA MET A 60 7.26 -5.18 3.14
C MET A 60 7.47 -6.63 2.69
N LEU A 61 6.93 -7.60 3.44
CA LEU A 61 7.03 -9.02 3.09
C LEU A 61 6.38 -9.31 1.74
N LEU A 62 5.20 -8.74 1.46
CA LEU A 62 4.53 -8.88 0.18
C LEU A 62 5.36 -8.28 -0.96
N MET A 63 5.96 -7.11 -0.74
CA MET A 63 6.80 -6.43 -1.72
C MET A 63 8.08 -7.22 -2.03
N LEU A 64 8.79 -7.68 -0.99
CA LEU A 64 9.98 -8.52 -1.15
C LEU A 64 9.66 -9.81 -1.92
N LYS A 65 8.52 -10.44 -1.63
CA LYS A 65 8.09 -11.62 -2.37
C LYS A 65 7.88 -11.35 -3.86
N TRP A 66 7.27 -10.21 -4.21
CA TRP A 66 7.02 -9.84 -5.61
C TRP A 66 8.29 -9.41 -6.34
N ASN A 67 9.24 -8.79 -5.63
CA ASN A 67 10.54 -8.42 -6.18
C ASN A 67 11.50 -9.61 -6.31
N GLY A 68 11.15 -10.78 -5.76
CA GLY A 68 12.06 -11.92 -5.71
C GLY A 68 13.19 -11.76 -4.69
N GLU A 69 13.06 -10.82 -3.76
CA GLU A 69 14.08 -10.43 -2.77
C GLU A 69 13.81 -11.08 -1.39
N LEU A 70 12.92 -12.07 -1.33
CA LEU A 70 12.53 -12.68 -0.06
C LEU A 70 13.70 -13.35 0.66
N ASP A 71 14.66 -13.89 -0.10
CA ASP A 71 15.83 -14.58 0.43
C ASP A 71 16.74 -13.63 1.24
N ALA A 72 16.67 -12.32 1.02
CA ALA A 72 17.45 -11.33 1.76
C ALA A 72 17.02 -11.18 3.24
N ILE A 73 15.84 -11.68 3.61
CA ILE A 73 15.31 -11.58 4.98
C ILE A 73 15.10 -12.95 5.66
N LEU A 74 15.24 -14.05 4.91
CA LEU A 74 15.08 -15.41 5.43
C LEU A 74 16.40 -16.12 5.72
N ASN A 75 17.51 -15.61 5.18
CA ASN A 75 18.87 -16.10 5.40
C ASN A 75 19.64 -15.16 6.34
#